data_AF-A0A182P0A0-F1
#
_entry.id   AF-A0A182P0A0-F1
#
_cell.length_a   1.000
_cell.length_b   1.000
_cell.length_c   1.000
_cell.angle_alpha   90.00
_cell.angle_beta   90.00
_cell.angle_gamma   90.00
#
_symmetry.space_group_name_H-M   'P 1'
#
loop_
_entity.id
_entity.type
_entity.pdbx_description
1 polymer ?
#
loop_
_entity_poly.entity_id
_entity_poly.type
_entity_poly.pdbx_seq_one_letter_code
_entity_poly.pdbx_strand_id
1 'polypeptide(L)'
;MMPIFTRLCVIFFIALACKHGALSEEPHSKYSKHANALPDSEIYEPDFRNIQRPYRMAKLNLVWTKAQHRLTEPKLKSLYTELKLHDKEEITYKQLKEKDKDGLKEAELRNKLVSIMSTYGLLEHFDDTQDPEKYKLHKSSDAGGPKKDAYKNKSLFKDKKLNKLWDKAESAGFSKPELDALREEFDHHQAKIDVYYSLLERLGDDDAGDEQGRKNDAHLNAVNDEEHDRYNEVDRAEETDRSGQGSNKQHAYLHKSNQLREKHREIRDNFDRLDRIASQGPKSQDFVEPKVQGLWRVALASEFSADELASLKVELLHYESRLLKLRHMHAEHALSLEKHKHSDAKADTHKMMEENIKKQTRKVEKLQEEVERRIFKHSEL
;
A
#
# COMPACT_ATOMS: atom_id res chain seq x y z
N MET A 1 8.33 1.43 -82.08
CA MET A 1 8.76 2.83 -82.28
C MET A 1 8.35 3.65 -81.05
N MET A 2 9.07 3.47 -79.93
CA MET A 2 8.81 4.11 -78.63
C MET A 2 10.01 5.02 -78.27
N PRO A 3 10.00 6.33 -78.61
CA PRO A 3 10.96 7.24 -77.97
C PRO A 3 10.45 8.69 -77.77
N ILE A 4 9.13 8.94 -77.76
CA ILE A 4 8.58 10.30 -77.55
C ILE A 4 8.04 10.48 -76.12
N PHE A 5 7.40 9.45 -75.56
CA PHE A 5 6.79 9.53 -74.24
C PHE A 5 7.82 9.67 -73.10
N THR A 6 8.96 8.99 -73.21
CA THR A 6 10.05 9.08 -72.23
C THR A 6 10.74 10.45 -72.24
N ARG A 7 10.81 11.14 -73.39
CA ARG A 7 11.38 12.50 -73.49
C ARG A 7 10.45 13.55 -72.87
N LEU A 8 9.14 13.40 -73.03
CA LEU A 8 8.15 14.27 -72.39
C LEU A 8 8.16 14.17 -70.86
N CYS A 9 8.28 12.96 -70.31
CA CYS A 9 8.35 12.76 -68.87
C CYS A 9 9.62 13.37 -68.24
N VAL A 10 10.77 13.31 -68.91
CA VAL A 10 12.03 13.91 -68.41
C VAL A 10 11.97 15.43 -68.41
N ILE A 11 11.38 16.04 -69.45
CA ILE A 11 11.17 17.50 -69.50
C ILE A 11 10.22 17.96 -68.39
N PHE A 12 9.16 17.19 -68.12
CA PHE A 12 8.22 17.51 -67.05
C PHE A 12 8.87 17.44 -65.66
N PHE A 13 9.75 16.46 -65.41
CA PHE A 13 10.49 16.36 -64.16
C PHE A 13 11.55 17.47 -63.98
N ILE A 14 12.21 17.90 -65.05
CA ILE A 14 13.16 19.05 -64.98
C ILE A 14 12.40 20.36 -64.73
N ALA A 15 11.25 20.58 -65.36
CA ALA A 15 10.41 21.75 -65.11
C ALA A 15 9.84 21.79 -63.68
N LEU A 16 9.55 20.62 -63.09
CA LEU A 16 9.07 20.51 -61.71
C LEU A 16 10.20 20.72 -60.68
N ALA A 17 11.43 20.30 -61.01
CA ALA A 17 12.61 20.53 -60.18
C ALA A 17 13.07 22.00 -60.20
N CYS A 18 12.93 22.71 -61.32
CA CYS A 18 13.26 24.14 -61.41
C CYS A 18 12.25 25.05 -60.67
N LYS A 19 11.02 24.58 -60.39
CA LYS A 19 10.04 25.35 -59.61
C LYS A 19 10.29 25.33 -58.09
N HIS A 20 11.12 24.44 -57.59
CA HIS A 20 11.49 24.38 -56.16
C HIS A 20 12.79 25.14 -55.84
N GLY A 21 13.44 25.76 -56.84
CA GLY A 21 14.68 26.51 -56.69
C GLY A 21 14.58 27.95 -57.21
N ALA A 22 13.65 28.74 -56.68
CA ALA A 22 13.63 30.20 -56.90
C ALA A 22 12.90 30.92 -55.75
N LEU A 23 13.65 31.17 -54.68
CA LEU A 23 13.41 32.28 -53.75
C LEU A 23 13.88 33.57 -54.46
N SER A 24 12.98 34.55 -54.58
CA SER A 24 13.25 35.93 -55.01
C SER A 24 12.06 36.78 -54.57
N GLU A 25 12.01 37.22 -53.31
CA GLU A 25 12.22 38.62 -52.90
C GLU A 25 11.32 39.62 -53.66
N GLU A 26 10.13 39.88 -53.10
CA GLU A 26 9.35 41.09 -53.38
C GLU A 26 9.98 42.29 -52.64
N PRO A 27 10.00 43.50 -53.24
CA PRO A 27 10.72 44.65 -52.72
C PRO A 27 10.12 45.20 -51.42
N HIS A 28 10.87 44.98 -50.34
CA HIS A 28 10.90 45.69 -49.07
C HIS A 28 10.18 47.07 -48.99
N SER A 29 8.99 47.09 -48.40
CA SER A 29 8.37 48.28 -47.81
C SER A 29 9.04 48.60 -46.45
N LYS A 30 10.29 49.08 -46.49
CA LYS A 30 11.11 49.34 -45.28
C LYS A 30 10.68 50.54 -44.43
N TYR A 31 9.74 51.36 -44.91
CA TYR A 31 9.33 52.60 -44.22
C TYR A 31 7.81 52.83 -44.21
N SER A 32 7.03 51.75 -44.14
CA SER A 32 5.59 51.83 -43.86
C SER A 32 5.34 51.97 -42.36
N LYS A 33 4.38 52.80 -41.95
CA LYS A 33 3.96 52.96 -40.54
C LYS A 33 3.53 51.62 -39.89
N HIS A 34 3.09 50.66 -40.70
CA HIS A 34 2.73 49.30 -40.28
C HIS A 34 3.95 48.38 -40.09
N ALA A 35 5.10 48.68 -40.72
CA ALA A 35 6.33 47.88 -40.58
C ALA A 35 7.12 48.22 -39.30
N ASN A 36 6.85 49.38 -38.69
CA ASN A 36 7.44 49.82 -37.42
C ASN A 36 6.53 49.55 -36.20
N ALA A 37 5.35 48.96 -36.41
CA ALA A 37 4.54 48.45 -35.32
C ALA A 37 5.10 47.07 -34.93
N LEU A 38 5.54 46.92 -33.67
CA LEU A 38 5.92 45.62 -33.16
C LEU A 38 4.74 44.66 -33.35
N PRO A 39 4.95 43.43 -33.85
CA PRO A 39 3.87 42.45 -33.94
C PRO A 39 3.28 42.23 -32.54
N ASP A 40 1.95 42.08 -32.42
CA ASP A 40 1.24 41.92 -31.13
C ASP A 40 1.84 40.82 -30.23
N SER A 41 2.58 39.87 -30.81
CA SER A 41 3.33 38.82 -30.12
C SER A 41 4.55 39.30 -29.31
N GLU A 42 5.07 40.50 -29.55
CA GLU A 42 6.20 41.11 -28.83
C GLU A 42 5.75 42.10 -27.75
N ILE A 43 4.45 42.40 -27.68
CA ILE A 43 3.86 43.07 -26.53
C ILE A 43 3.73 42.03 -25.41
N TYR A 44 4.73 41.98 -24.53
CA TYR A 44 4.70 41.11 -23.35
C TYR A 44 3.65 41.61 -22.36
N GLU A 45 2.39 41.21 -22.58
CA GLU A 45 1.37 41.16 -21.55
C GLU A 45 1.28 39.71 -21.08
N PRO A 46 1.95 39.33 -19.97
CA PRO A 46 1.79 38.01 -19.40
C PRO A 46 0.31 37.77 -19.14
N ASP A 47 -0.24 36.68 -19.65
CA ASP A 47 -1.58 36.27 -19.25
C ASP A 47 -1.52 35.78 -17.79
N PHE A 48 -1.72 36.71 -16.86
CA PHE A 48 -1.67 36.46 -15.42
C PHE A 48 -2.74 35.46 -14.96
N ARG A 49 -3.76 35.15 -15.77
CA ARG A 49 -4.73 34.10 -15.43
C ARG A 49 -4.18 32.69 -15.61
N ASN A 50 -3.22 32.48 -16.50
CA ASN A 50 -2.73 31.14 -16.82
C ASN A 50 -1.48 30.74 -16.03
N ILE A 51 -0.97 31.65 -15.17
CA ILE A 51 0.20 31.36 -14.33
C ILE A 51 -0.21 30.41 -13.20
N GLN A 52 0.17 29.15 -13.33
CA GLN A 52 -0.05 28.14 -12.30
C GLN A 52 1.08 28.14 -11.26
N ARG A 53 0.70 28.15 -9.98
CA ARG A 53 1.61 28.07 -8.81
C ARG A 53 2.81 29.05 -8.87
N PRO A 54 2.57 30.37 -8.97
CA PRO A 54 3.64 31.36 -9.06
C PRO A 54 4.51 31.54 -7.82
N TYR A 55 4.07 31.03 -6.65
CA TYR A 55 4.75 31.23 -5.37
C TYR A 55 5.34 29.92 -4.83
N ARG A 56 6.42 30.02 -4.04
CA ARG A 56 6.99 28.83 -3.39
C ARG A 56 6.15 28.38 -2.20
N MET A 57 5.47 29.31 -1.54
CA MET A 57 4.61 28.98 -0.41
C MET A 57 3.21 28.49 -0.84
N ALA A 58 2.80 27.32 -0.33
CA ALA A 58 1.50 26.71 -0.64
C ALA A 58 0.30 27.60 -0.25
N LYS A 59 0.35 28.28 0.91
CA LYS A 59 -0.72 29.20 1.34
C LYS A 59 -0.95 30.34 0.35
N LEU A 60 0.11 30.86 -0.27
CA LEU A 60 0.02 31.95 -1.25
C LEU A 60 -0.50 31.45 -2.60
N ASN A 61 -0.14 30.22 -3.00
CA ASN A 61 -0.72 29.58 -4.19
C ASN A 61 -2.23 29.35 -4.04
N LEU A 62 -2.71 29.01 -2.83
CA LEU A 62 -4.15 28.88 -2.58
C LEU A 62 -4.87 30.23 -2.72
N VAL A 63 -4.30 31.30 -2.17
CA VAL A 63 -4.83 32.66 -2.31
C VAL A 63 -4.82 33.08 -3.78
N TRP A 64 -3.75 32.77 -4.51
CA TRP A 64 -3.61 33.05 -5.94
C TRP A 64 -4.68 32.35 -6.78
N THR A 65 -4.88 31.04 -6.61
CA THR A 65 -5.92 30.30 -7.35
C THR A 65 -7.31 30.87 -7.06
N LYS A 66 -7.59 31.25 -5.81
CA LYS A 66 -8.85 31.92 -5.47
C LYS A 66 -8.97 33.29 -6.14
N ALA A 67 -7.88 34.06 -6.19
CA ALA A 67 -7.84 35.38 -6.80
C ALA A 67 -7.99 35.33 -8.33
N GLN A 68 -7.44 34.32 -9.01
CA GLN A 68 -7.56 34.12 -10.46
C GLN A 68 -9.02 34.07 -10.93
N HIS A 69 -9.90 33.47 -10.13
CA HIS A 69 -11.33 33.35 -10.43
C HIS A 69 -12.17 34.53 -9.94
N ARG A 70 -11.69 35.34 -8.98
CA ARG A 70 -12.48 36.41 -8.33
C ARG A 70 -12.08 37.84 -8.72
N LEU A 71 -10.84 38.07 -9.14
CA LEU A 71 -10.32 39.42 -9.40
C LEU A 71 -10.25 39.75 -10.89
N THR A 72 -10.46 41.02 -11.20
CA THR A 72 -10.21 41.61 -12.53
C THR A 72 -8.70 41.68 -12.80
N GLU A 73 -8.30 41.57 -14.06
CA GLU A 73 -6.90 41.54 -14.49
C GLU A 73 -5.97 42.62 -13.90
N PRO A 74 -6.33 43.92 -13.80
CA PRO A 74 -5.46 44.93 -13.18
C PRO A 74 -5.25 44.69 -11.67
N LYS A 75 -6.29 44.23 -10.96
CA LYS A 75 -6.20 43.85 -9.54
C LYS A 75 -5.39 42.57 -9.36
N LEU A 76 -5.49 41.63 -10.31
CA LEU A 76 -4.71 40.40 -10.34
C LEU A 76 -3.21 40.67 -10.57
N LYS A 77 -2.88 41.60 -11.47
CA LYS A 77 -1.50 42.09 -11.71
C LYS A 77 -0.91 42.74 -10.44
N SER A 78 -1.66 43.61 -9.77
CA SER A 78 -1.26 44.24 -8.51
C SER A 78 -1.03 43.20 -7.40
N LEU A 79 -2.02 42.34 -7.16
CA LEU A 79 -1.93 41.24 -6.18
C LEU A 79 -0.76 40.30 -6.49
N TYR A 80 -0.47 40.05 -7.77
CA TYR A 80 0.63 39.17 -8.17
C TYR A 80 1.96 39.66 -7.61
N THR A 81 2.26 40.94 -7.81
CA THR A 81 3.50 41.57 -7.34
C THR A 81 3.58 41.61 -5.81
N GLU A 82 2.45 41.87 -5.15
CA GLU A 82 2.38 42.02 -3.70
C GLU A 82 2.53 40.67 -2.98
N LEU A 83 1.89 39.61 -3.47
CA LEU A 83 2.10 38.24 -3.00
C LEU A 83 3.53 37.74 -3.30
N LYS A 84 4.16 38.19 -4.39
CA LYS A 84 5.55 37.81 -4.72
C LYS A 84 6.55 38.42 -3.76
N LEU A 85 6.32 39.67 -3.37
CA LEU A 85 7.09 40.34 -2.33
C LEU A 85 6.91 39.62 -0.99
N HIS A 86 5.67 39.28 -0.64
CA HIS A 86 5.37 38.57 0.60
C HIS A 86 5.95 37.14 0.63
N ASP A 87 5.96 36.40 -0.48
CA ASP A 87 6.61 35.08 -0.60
C ASP A 87 8.11 35.17 -0.30
N LYS A 88 8.78 36.23 -0.79
CA LYS A 88 10.19 36.49 -0.51
C LYS A 88 10.43 36.77 0.98
N GLU A 89 9.62 37.64 1.58
CA GLU A 89 9.71 37.98 3.01
C GLU A 89 9.50 36.74 3.89
N GLU A 90 8.51 35.91 3.59
CA GLU A 90 8.23 34.66 4.30
C GLU A 90 9.37 33.63 4.20
N ILE A 91 9.99 33.50 3.02
CA ILE A 91 11.17 32.62 2.86
C ILE A 91 12.34 33.14 3.71
N THR A 92 12.59 34.46 3.70
CA THR A 92 13.66 35.04 4.53
C THR A 92 13.37 34.88 6.01
N TYR A 93 12.12 35.05 6.45
CA TYR A 93 11.73 34.80 7.84
C TYR A 93 11.93 33.35 8.23
N LYS A 94 11.55 32.38 7.39
CA LYS A 94 11.81 30.95 7.66
C LYS A 94 13.29 30.64 7.88
N GLN A 95 14.18 31.30 7.15
CA GLN A 95 15.63 31.14 7.34
C GLN A 95 16.14 31.76 8.64
N LEU A 96 15.48 32.81 9.14
CA LEU A 96 15.84 33.54 10.36
C LEU A 96 14.94 33.21 11.56
N LYS A 97 14.07 32.20 11.46
CA LYS A 97 13.02 31.89 12.45
C LYS A 97 13.58 31.64 13.84
N GLU A 98 14.75 31.00 13.94
CA GLU A 98 15.41 30.71 15.21
C GLU A 98 15.79 31.98 16.02
N LYS A 99 15.94 33.12 15.33
CA LYS A 99 16.26 34.41 15.95
C LYS A 99 15.05 35.19 16.45
N ASP A 100 13.83 34.78 16.08
CA ASP A 100 12.57 35.42 16.52
C ASP A 100 11.90 34.59 17.63
N LYS A 101 12.46 34.67 18.84
CA LYS A 101 11.95 33.93 20.02
C LYS A 101 10.58 34.43 20.48
N ASP A 102 10.27 35.70 20.22
CA ASP A 102 9.02 36.35 20.64
C ASP A 102 7.91 36.23 19.58
N GLY A 103 8.21 35.67 18.39
CA GLY A 103 7.25 35.44 17.31
C GLY A 103 6.65 36.71 16.69
N LEU A 104 7.25 37.87 16.96
CA LEU A 104 6.71 39.18 16.61
C LEU A 104 6.77 39.43 15.10
N LYS A 105 7.85 38.96 14.45
CA LYS A 105 7.98 39.04 12.98
C LYS A 105 7.06 38.05 12.28
N GLU A 106 6.77 36.91 12.91
CA GLU A 106 5.75 35.99 12.37
C GLU A 106 4.36 36.62 12.38
N ALA A 107 3.98 37.26 13.48
CA ALA A 107 2.70 37.93 13.61
C ALA A 107 2.58 39.09 12.62
N GLU A 108 3.64 39.87 12.43
CA GLU A 108 3.70 40.95 11.43
C GLU A 108 3.47 40.42 10.01
N LEU A 109 4.14 39.34 9.61
CA LEU A 109 3.94 38.72 8.28
C LEU A 109 2.53 38.17 8.11
N ARG A 110 1.96 37.53 9.13
CA ARG A 110 0.57 37.07 9.11
C ARG A 110 -0.40 38.23 8.96
N ASN A 111 -0.22 39.31 9.72
CA ASN A 111 -1.05 40.51 9.63
C ASN A 111 -0.92 41.18 8.26
N LYS A 112 0.28 41.22 7.68
CA LYS A 112 0.51 41.72 6.32
C LYS A 112 -0.25 40.90 5.29
N LEU A 113 -0.22 39.56 5.37
CA LEU A 113 -0.99 38.69 4.48
C LEU A 113 -2.50 38.92 4.63
N VAL A 114 -2.99 39.04 5.87
CA VAL A 114 -4.41 39.32 6.14
C VAL A 114 -4.82 40.68 5.57
N SER A 115 -3.96 41.70 5.71
CA SER A 115 -4.18 43.04 5.14
C SER A 115 -4.27 43.01 3.61
N ILE A 116 -3.35 42.27 2.96
CA ILE A 116 -3.40 42.03 1.50
C ILE A 116 -4.74 41.37 1.14
N MET A 117 -5.08 40.27 1.79
CA MET A 117 -6.33 39.55 1.52
C MET A 117 -7.58 40.39 1.76
N SER A 118 -7.58 41.27 2.76
CA SER A 118 -8.65 42.22 3.05
C SER A 118 -8.79 43.27 1.95
N THR A 119 -7.67 43.87 1.52
CA THR A 119 -7.63 44.92 0.48
C THR A 119 -8.20 44.44 -0.86
N TYR A 120 -7.99 43.17 -1.20
CA TYR A 120 -8.55 42.55 -2.42
C TYR A 120 -9.88 41.80 -2.20
N GLY A 121 -10.52 41.89 -1.02
CA GLY A 121 -11.82 41.25 -0.76
C GLY A 121 -11.78 39.71 -0.77
N LEU A 122 -10.62 39.10 -0.48
CA LEU A 122 -10.41 37.65 -0.44
C LEU A 122 -10.67 37.04 0.94
N LEU A 123 -11.13 37.84 1.91
CA LEU A 123 -11.30 37.47 3.32
C LEU A 123 -12.70 36.97 3.70
N GLU A 124 -13.69 37.13 2.82
CA GLU A 124 -15.14 36.97 3.06
C GLU A 124 -15.61 35.57 3.53
N HIS A 125 -14.77 34.54 3.45
CA HIS A 125 -15.07 33.17 3.91
C HIS A 125 -14.21 32.72 5.10
N PHE A 126 -13.56 33.64 5.82
CA PHE A 126 -12.75 33.28 6.99
C PHE A 126 -13.53 33.24 8.31
N ASP A 127 -14.71 33.87 8.40
CA ASP A 127 -15.53 33.79 9.62
C ASP A 127 -15.98 32.35 9.91
N ASP A 128 -16.23 31.55 8.88
CA ASP A 128 -16.51 30.11 9.00
C ASP A 128 -15.28 29.27 9.41
N THR A 129 -14.07 29.83 9.37
CA THR A 129 -12.81 29.14 9.72
C THR A 129 -12.29 29.49 11.11
N GLN A 130 -12.91 30.46 11.80
CA GLN A 130 -12.64 30.76 13.21
C GLN A 130 -13.38 29.81 14.16
N ASP A 131 -14.34 29.05 13.64
CA ASP A 131 -15.09 28.05 14.40
C ASP A 131 -14.19 26.84 14.68
N PRO A 132 -13.77 26.59 15.94
CA PRO A 132 -12.83 25.50 16.28
C PRO A 132 -13.36 24.12 15.85
N GLU A 133 -14.68 23.98 15.71
CA GLU A 133 -15.34 22.74 15.31
C GLU A 133 -15.20 22.41 13.81
N LYS A 134 -14.99 23.41 12.95
CA LYS A 134 -14.83 23.22 11.50
C LYS A 134 -13.38 23.02 11.06
N TYR A 135 -12.41 23.23 11.96
CA TYR A 135 -11.02 22.85 11.73
C TYR A 135 -10.96 21.33 11.59
N LYS A 136 -10.86 20.84 10.35
CA LYS A 136 -10.45 19.45 10.11
C LYS A 136 -8.99 19.33 10.52
N LEU A 137 -8.77 19.02 11.79
CA LEU A 137 -7.48 18.62 12.32
C LEU A 137 -6.99 17.49 11.40
N HIS A 138 -5.82 17.68 10.78
CA HIS A 138 -5.15 16.59 10.08
C HIS A 138 -4.96 15.49 11.13
N LYS A 139 -5.77 14.44 11.02
CA LYS A 139 -5.79 13.34 11.97
C LYS A 139 -4.47 12.59 11.83
N SER A 140 -3.53 12.89 12.73
CA SER A 140 -2.52 11.90 13.08
C SER A 140 -3.26 10.66 13.55
N SER A 141 -2.81 9.52 13.09
CA SER A 141 -3.46 8.21 13.24
C SER A 141 -3.42 7.66 14.67
N ASP A 142 -3.35 8.52 15.70
CA ASP A 142 -3.04 8.08 17.05
C ASP A 142 -3.55 9.05 18.14
N ALA A 143 -4.87 9.11 18.30
CA ALA A 143 -5.48 9.64 19.52
C ALA A 143 -6.91 9.07 19.66
N GLY A 144 -7.10 8.27 20.71
CA GLY A 144 -8.37 7.67 21.09
C GLY A 144 -9.42 8.73 21.43
N GLY A 145 -10.51 8.73 20.67
CA GLY A 145 -11.71 9.53 20.92
C GLY A 145 -12.88 8.91 20.14
N PRO A 146 -14.12 8.93 20.70
CA PRO A 146 -15.17 7.99 20.35
C PRO A 146 -15.66 8.23 18.93
N LYS A 147 -15.57 7.19 18.10
CA LYS A 147 -15.97 7.24 16.69
C LYS A 147 -17.50 7.33 16.61
N LYS A 148 -17.99 8.36 15.93
CA LYS A 148 -19.39 8.51 15.54
C LYS A 148 -19.69 7.47 14.44
N ASP A 149 -20.03 6.26 14.86
CA ASP A 149 -20.26 5.07 14.04
C ASP A 149 -21.66 5.05 13.39
N ALA A 150 -21.98 6.00 12.51
CA ALA A 150 -23.31 6.04 11.87
C ALA A 150 -23.36 5.54 10.42
N TYR A 151 -22.21 5.36 9.74
CA TYR A 151 -22.18 4.81 8.36
C TYR A 151 -21.52 3.41 8.28
N LYS A 152 -21.19 2.81 9.43
CA LYS A 152 -20.57 1.48 9.55
C LYS A 152 -21.54 0.35 9.89
N ASN A 153 -22.85 0.54 9.73
CA ASN A 153 -23.84 -0.52 9.94
C ASN A 153 -23.85 -1.59 8.81
N LYS A 154 -22.65 -1.96 8.35
CA LYS A 154 -22.31 -3.16 7.57
C LYS A 154 -20.95 -3.76 7.99
N SER A 155 -20.23 -3.12 8.92
CA SER A 155 -19.01 -3.64 9.51
C SER A 155 -19.41 -4.41 10.77
N LEU A 156 -19.79 -5.68 10.60
CA LEU A 156 -20.16 -6.57 11.71
C LEU A 156 -19.02 -6.73 12.73
N PHE A 157 -17.78 -6.65 12.25
CA PHE A 157 -16.57 -6.73 13.06
C PHE A 157 -15.76 -5.41 13.02
N LYS A 158 -14.89 -5.17 14.01
CA LYS A 158 -14.01 -3.99 14.05
C LYS A 158 -12.91 -4.08 12.99
N ASP A 159 -12.41 -5.29 12.70
CA ASP A 159 -11.40 -5.52 11.66
C ASP A 159 -12.02 -5.61 10.25
N LYS A 160 -11.48 -4.82 9.31
CA LYS A 160 -11.84 -4.87 7.89
C LYS A 160 -11.58 -6.25 7.27
N LYS A 161 -10.55 -6.97 7.72
CA LYS A 161 -10.22 -8.31 7.20
C LYS A 161 -11.28 -9.34 7.61
N LEU A 162 -11.75 -9.29 8.85
CA LEU A 162 -12.85 -10.14 9.33
C LEU A 162 -14.15 -9.87 8.55
N ASN A 163 -14.48 -8.62 8.27
CA ASN A 163 -15.67 -8.32 7.45
C ASN A 163 -15.57 -8.91 6.03
N LYS A 164 -14.40 -8.85 5.38
CA LYS A 164 -14.19 -9.50 4.07
C LYS A 164 -14.37 -11.01 4.12
N LEU A 165 -13.87 -11.63 5.18
CA LEU A 165 -14.00 -13.06 5.44
C LEU A 165 -15.45 -13.46 5.69
N TRP A 166 -16.19 -12.62 6.39
CA TRP A 166 -17.61 -12.81 6.64
C TRP A 166 -18.43 -12.70 5.35
N ASP A 167 -18.19 -11.67 4.52
CA ASP A 167 -18.83 -11.54 3.20
C ASP A 167 -18.56 -12.78 2.31
N LYS A 168 -17.35 -13.34 2.40
CA LYS A 168 -16.96 -14.57 1.72
C LYS A 168 -17.72 -15.78 2.24
N ALA A 169 -17.89 -15.90 3.56
CA ALA A 169 -18.66 -16.97 4.18
C ALA A 169 -20.15 -16.89 3.84
N GLU A 170 -20.77 -15.70 3.90
CA GLU A 170 -22.17 -15.50 3.48
C GLU A 170 -22.38 -15.92 2.02
N SER A 171 -21.42 -15.58 1.15
CA SER A 171 -21.44 -15.96 -0.26
C SER A 171 -21.20 -17.46 -0.48
N ALA A 172 -20.49 -18.12 0.44
CA ALA A 172 -20.19 -19.55 0.38
C ALA A 172 -21.39 -20.45 0.73
N GLY A 173 -22.53 -19.89 1.13
CA GLY A 173 -23.80 -20.60 1.20
C GLY A 173 -23.95 -21.55 2.40
N PHE A 174 -23.30 -21.26 3.51
CA PHE A 174 -23.50 -21.98 4.78
C PHE A 174 -24.95 -21.95 5.25
N SER A 175 -25.36 -22.96 6.01
CA SER A 175 -26.64 -22.94 6.71
C SER A 175 -26.63 -21.90 7.84
N LYS A 176 -27.81 -21.40 8.25
CA LYS A 176 -27.93 -20.44 9.36
C LYS A 176 -27.22 -20.87 10.66
N PRO A 177 -27.37 -22.11 11.17
CA PRO A 177 -26.66 -22.52 12.38
C PRO A 177 -25.13 -22.59 12.20
N GLU A 178 -24.65 -22.94 11.00
CA GLU A 178 -23.21 -22.91 10.68
C GLU A 178 -22.67 -21.49 10.61
N LEU A 179 -23.44 -20.54 10.06
CA LEU A 179 -23.10 -19.12 10.07
C LEU A 179 -23.05 -18.56 11.49
N ASP A 180 -24.00 -18.92 12.35
CA ASP A 180 -24.00 -18.48 13.75
C ASP A 180 -22.79 -19.01 14.52
N ALA A 181 -22.43 -20.29 14.34
CA ALA A 181 -21.21 -20.86 14.91
C ALA A 181 -19.94 -20.20 14.35
N LEU A 182 -19.90 -19.92 13.05
CA LEU A 182 -18.78 -19.21 12.43
C LEU A 182 -18.67 -17.77 12.96
N ARG A 183 -19.80 -17.11 13.20
CA ARG A 183 -19.84 -15.77 13.77
C ARG A 183 -19.23 -15.73 15.16
N GLU A 184 -19.56 -16.71 16.01
CA GLU A 184 -18.96 -16.86 17.33
C GLU A 184 -17.44 -17.00 17.25
N GLU A 185 -16.93 -17.81 16.31
CA GLU A 185 -15.49 -17.95 16.09
C GLU A 185 -14.80 -16.65 15.61
N PHE A 186 -15.50 -15.83 14.80
CA PHE A 186 -15.00 -14.51 14.39
C PHE A 186 -15.00 -13.52 15.55
N ASP A 187 -16.02 -13.54 16.42
CA ASP A 187 -16.06 -12.74 17.64
C ASP A 187 -14.93 -13.14 18.60
N HIS A 188 -14.66 -14.44 18.75
CA HIS A 188 -13.51 -14.94 19.49
C HIS A 188 -12.17 -14.48 18.89
N HIS A 189 -12.06 -14.43 17.57
CA HIS A 189 -10.87 -13.90 16.90
C HIS A 189 -10.69 -12.40 17.17
N GLN A 190 -11.77 -11.61 17.09
CA GLN A 190 -11.74 -10.19 17.41
C GLN A 190 -11.35 -9.96 18.87
N ALA A 191 -11.86 -10.76 19.81
CA ALA A 191 -11.48 -10.70 21.22
C ALA A 191 -9.98 -11.01 21.41
N LYS A 192 -9.41 -12.00 20.71
CA LYS A 192 -7.96 -12.28 20.75
C LYS A 192 -7.13 -11.12 20.23
N ILE A 193 -7.56 -10.48 19.14
CA ILE A 193 -6.92 -9.28 18.60
C ILE A 193 -6.94 -8.14 19.63
N ASP A 194 -8.10 -7.89 20.26
CA ASP A 194 -8.24 -6.82 21.25
C ASP A 194 -7.34 -7.09 22.48
N VAL A 195 -7.23 -8.35 22.94
CA VAL A 195 -6.29 -8.75 23.99
C VAL A 195 -4.84 -8.51 23.58
N TYR A 196 -4.46 -8.85 22.34
CA TYR A 196 -3.10 -8.61 21.84
C TYR A 196 -2.74 -7.12 21.81
N TYR A 197 -3.64 -6.26 21.36
CA TYR A 197 -3.42 -4.82 21.38
C TYR A 197 -3.33 -4.27 22.81
N SER A 198 -4.17 -4.75 23.74
CA SER A 198 -4.07 -4.36 25.15
C SER A 198 -2.74 -4.78 25.79
N LEU A 199 -2.21 -5.95 25.40
CA LEU A 199 -0.91 -6.44 25.87
C LEU A 199 0.22 -5.57 25.30
N LEU A 200 0.09 -5.13 24.04
CA LEU A 200 1.05 -4.26 23.37
C LEU A 200 1.06 -2.85 23.98
N GLU A 201 -0.12 -2.30 24.30
CA GLU A 201 -0.26 -1.01 24.99
C GLU A 201 0.36 -1.08 26.40
N ARG A 202 0.02 -2.11 27.19
CA ARG A 202 0.64 -2.34 28.50
C ARG A 202 2.16 -2.57 28.42
N LEU A 203 2.67 -3.12 27.31
CA LEU A 203 4.10 -3.25 27.07
C LEU A 203 4.77 -1.90 26.78
N GLY A 204 4.09 -1.00 26.07
CA GLY A 204 4.57 0.35 25.81
C GLY A 204 4.51 1.26 27.05
N ASP A 205 3.49 1.10 27.90
CA ASP A 205 3.29 1.95 29.09
C ASP A 205 4.13 1.53 30.30
N ASP A 206 4.39 0.23 30.50
CA ASP A 206 5.27 -0.26 31.57
C ASP A 206 6.72 0.25 31.42
N ASP A 207 7.09 0.75 30.22
CA ASP A 207 8.39 1.37 29.89
C ASP A 207 8.37 2.90 30.07
N ALA A 208 7.19 3.52 30.13
CA ALA A 208 7.01 4.97 30.25
C ALA A 208 6.97 5.47 31.72
N GLY A 209 6.92 4.56 32.69
CA GLY A 209 6.73 4.84 34.12
C GLY A 209 7.98 5.22 34.94
N ASP A 210 9.19 5.19 34.36
CA ASP A 210 10.41 5.60 35.05
C ASP A 210 10.96 6.90 34.45
N GLU A 211 10.59 8.03 35.05
CA GLU A 211 10.94 9.38 34.60
C GLU A 211 12.46 9.66 34.64
N GLN A 212 13.23 8.81 35.34
CA GLN A 212 14.70 8.80 35.35
C GLN A 212 15.33 7.94 34.24
N GLY A 213 14.60 7.01 33.63
CA GLY A 213 15.07 6.11 32.55
C GLY A 213 15.03 6.72 31.15
N ARG A 214 14.27 7.80 30.95
CA ARG A 214 14.08 8.48 29.64
C ARG A 214 15.34 8.96 28.93
N LYS A 215 16.49 9.06 29.60
CA LYS A 215 17.77 9.37 28.94
C LYS A 215 18.52 8.15 28.40
N ASN A 216 18.20 6.95 28.87
CA ASN A 216 18.91 5.71 28.49
C ASN A 216 18.15 4.87 27.45
N ASP A 217 16.84 5.05 27.28
CA ASP A 217 16.04 4.17 26.41
C ASP A 217 15.69 4.74 25.03
N ALA A 218 16.36 5.81 24.60
CA ALA A 218 16.35 6.25 23.20
C ALA A 218 17.04 5.25 22.24
N HIS A 219 17.53 4.11 22.78
CA HIS A 219 18.37 3.12 22.10
C HIS A 219 17.66 1.80 21.78
N LEU A 220 16.32 1.72 21.80
CA LEU A 220 15.61 0.44 21.62
C LEU A 220 15.66 -0.19 20.20
N ASN A 221 16.59 0.24 19.34
CA ASN A 221 17.06 -0.51 18.17
C ASN A 221 18.54 -0.24 17.84
N ALA A 222 19.28 0.47 18.71
CA ALA A 222 20.71 0.61 18.56
C ALA A 222 21.37 -0.64 19.14
N VAL A 223 22.22 -1.30 18.36
CA VAL A 223 23.14 -2.30 18.91
C VAL A 223 23.95 -1.56 19.97
N ASN A 224 23.88 -2.01 21.22
CA ASN A 224 24.68 -1.44 22.30
C ASN A 224 26.13 -1.87 22.06
N ASP A 225 26.90 -1.05 21.35
CA ASP A 225 28.30 -1.33 21.02
C ASP A 225 29.14 -1.55 22.29
N GLU A 226 28.79 -0.91 23.42
CA GLU A 226 29.45 -1.08 24.71
C GLU A 226 29.15 -2.43 25.40
N GLU A 227 28.06 -3.11 25.05
CA GLU A 227 27.73 -4.45 25.56
C GLU A 227 28.44 -5.55 24.75
N HIS A 228 28.75 -5.26 23.48
CA HIS A 228 29.46 -6.18 22.59
C HIS A 228 30.94 -6.35 22.98
N ASP A 229 31.56 -5.30 23.53
CA ASP A 229 32.92 -5.38 24.08
C ASP A 229 32.97 -6.28 25.33
N ARG A 230 31.88 -6.32 26.11
CA ARG A 230 31.77 -7.14 27.33
C ARG A 230 31.69 -8.64 27.05
N TYR A 231 31.25 -9.04 25.86
CA TYR A 231 31.21 -10.44 25.43
C TYR A 231 32.58 -10.99 24.97
N ASN A 232 33.55 -10.11 24.71
CA ASN A 232 34.91 -10.49 24.30
C ASN A 232 35.92 -10.47 25.45
N GLU A 233 35.57 -9.89 26.59
CA GLU A 233 36.38 -10.01 27.81
C GLU A 233 36.08 -11.35 28.49
N VAL A 234 37.08 -12.24 28.53
CA VAL A 234 37.02 -13.45 29.35
C VAL A 234 37.11 -13.01 30.81
N ASP A 235 35.96 -12.69 31.40
CA ASP A 235 35.88 -12.31 32.81
C ASP A 235 36.33 -13.50 33.67
N ARG A 236 37.48 -13.33 34.31
CA ARG A 236 38.10 -14.29 35.22
C ARG A 236 37.91 -13.86 36.67
N ALA A 237 36.90 -13.05 36.96
CA ALA A 237 36.48 -12.74 38.31
C ALA A 237 35.27 -13.60 38.69
N GLU A 238 35.39 -14.28 39.83
CA GLU A 238 34.35 -15.12 40.41
C GLU A 238 33.01 -14.38 40.50
N GLU A 239 31.97 -15.01 39.95
CA GLU A 239 30.56 -14.65 40.09
C GLU A 239 30.19 -14.56 41.57
N THR A 240 30.38 -13.39 42.16
CA THR A 240 29.91 -13.08 43.50
C THR A 240 29.04 -11.82 43.42
N ASP A 241 27.74 -12.04 43.57
CA ASP A 241 26.71 -11.04 43.94
C ASP A 241 26.37 -9.90 42.95
N ARG A 242 26.06 -10.22 41.69
CA ARG A 242 25.24 -9.34 40.81
C ARG A 242 23.81 -9.86 40.54
N SER A 243 23.30 -10.73 41.40
CA SER A 243 22.06 -11.50 41.24
C SER A 243 20.81 -10.87 41.91
N GLY A 244 20.70 -9.53 41.94
CA GLY A 244 19.61 -8.86 42.68
C GLY A 244 18.40 -8.39 41.86
N GLN A 245 18.62 -7.64 40.78
CA GLN A 245 17.54 -6.85 40.16
C GLN A 245 17.56 -6.72 38.64
N GLY A 246 18.74 -6.77 37.99
CA GLY A 246 18.86 -6.66 36.52
C GLY A 246 18.44 -7.92 35.76
N SER A 247 18.90 -9.09 36.21
CA SER A 247 18.57 -10.39 35.60
C SER A 247 17.07 -10.70 35.64
N ASN A 248 16.39 -10.44 36.77
CA ASN A 248 14.94 -10.66 36.90
C ASN A 248 14.11 -9.76 35.97
N LYS A 249 14.53 -8.50 35.75
CA LYS A 249 13.89 -7.62 34.78
C LYS A 249 14.06 -8.16 33.36
N GLN A 250 15.28 -8.54 32.96
CA GLN A 250 15.54 -9.07 31.62
C GLN A 250 14.77 -10.38 31.35
N HIS A 251 14.70 -11.30 32.32
CA HIS A 251 13.87 -12.50 32.22
C HIS A 251 12.37 -12.17 32.11
N ALA A 252 11.87 -11.17 32.84
CA ALA A 252 10.48 -10.72 32.75
C ALA A 252 10.15 -10.09 31.38
N TYR A 253 11.04 -9.26 30.83
CA TYR A 253 10.89 -8.69 29.49
C TYR A 253 10.94 -9.77 28.40
N LEU A 254 11.87 -10.72 28.49
CA LEU A 254 11.96 -11.85 27.56
C LEU A 254 10.69 -12.72 27.61
N HIS A 255 10.18 -13.00 28.81
CA HIS A 255 8.93 -13.74 29.00
C HIS A 255 7.74 -12.99 28.37
N LYS A 256 7.62 -11.67 28.61
CA LYS A 256 6.55 -10.83 28.06
C LYS A 256 6.64 -10.70 26.53
N SER A 257 7.85 -10.58 25.98
CA SER A 257 8.13 -10.58 24.54
C SER A 257 7.79 -11.92 23.88
N ASN A 258 8.15 -13.04 24.52
CA ASN A 258 7.79 -14.37 24.05
C ASN A 258 6.27 -14.59 24.06
N GLN A 259 5.59 -14.15 25.12
CA GLN A 259 4.13 -14.19 25.22
C GLN A 259 3.47 -13.37 24.09
N LEU A 260 4.02 -12.20 23.76
CA LEU A 260 3.53 -11.39 22.65
C LEU A 260 3.71 -12.09 21.30
N ARG A 261 4.88 -12.71 21.07
CA ARG A 261 5.17 -13.48 19.84
C ARG A 261 4.23 -14.69 19.71
N GLU A 262 4.00 -15.40 20.80
CA GLU A 262 3.08 -16.54 20.85
C GLU A 262 1.66 -16.10 20.51
N LYS A 263 1.14 -15.05 21.15
CA LYS A 263 -0.19 -14.50 20.86
C LYS A 263 -0.33 -14.00 19.42
N HIS A 264 0.71 -13.36 18.88
CA HIS A 264 0.72 -12.94 17.48
C HIS A 264 0.64 -14.13 16.52
N ARG A 265 1.36 -15.22 16.82
CA ARG A 265 1.31 -16.45 16.04
C ARG A 265 -0.06 -17.12 16.14
N GLU A 266 -0.62 -17.25 17.34
CA GLU A 266 -1.97 -17.79 17.57
C GLU A 266 -3.04 -17.02 16.80
N ILE A 267 -2.98 -15.68 16.78
CA ILE A 267 -3.90 -14.85 16.01
C ILE A 267 -3.76 -15.15 14.52
N ARG A 268 -2.54 -15.18 14.00
CA ARG A 268 -2.30 -15.51 12.58
C ARG A 268 -2.85 -16.90 12.22
N ASP A 269 -2.49 -17.92 12.99
CA ASP A 269 -2.91 -19.29 12.74
C ASP A 269 -4.45 -19.44 12.81
N ASN A 270 -5.10 -18.73 13.76
CA ASN A 270 -6.56 -18.69 13.85
C ASN A 270 -7.20 -17.97 12.65
N PHE A 271 -6.61 -16.86 12.18
CA PHE A 271 -7.08 -16.15 10.98
C PHE A 271 -7.04 -17.07 9.75
N ASP A 272 -5.92 -17.76 9.54
CA ASP A 272 -5.75 -18.67 8.42
C ASP A 272 -6.72 -19.85 8.48
N ARG A 273 -7.03 -20.34 9.70
CA ARG A 273 -8.09 -21.34 9.93
C ARG A 273 -9.46 -20.78 9.53
N LEU A 274 -9.81 -19.58 9.97
CA LEU A 274 -11.07 -18.92 9.62
C LEU A 274 -11.21 -18.67 8.12
N ASP A 275 -10.14 -18.27 7.43
CA ASP A 275 -10.15 -18.11 5.97
C ASP A 275 -10.39 -19.43 5.25
N ARG A 276 -9.78 -20.52 5.73
CA ARG A 276 -10.05 -21.84 5.17
C ARG A 276 -11.50 -22.25 5.34
N ILE A 277 -12.05 -22.11 6.55
CA ILE A 277 -13.44 -22.46 6.84
C ILE A 277 -14.39 -21.58 6.02
N ALA A 278 -14.22 -20.26 6.02
CA ALA A 278 -15.05 -19.33 5.24
C ALA A 278 -15.02 -19.64 3.74
N SER A 279 -13.95 -20.27 3.24
CA SER A 279 -13.79 -20.67 1.84
C SER A 279 -14.37 -22.04 1.50
N GLN A 280 -14.83 -22.83 2.47
CA GLN A 280 -15.27 -24.23 2.30
C GLN A 280 -16.80 -24.42 2.33
N GLY A 281 -17.58 -23.34 2.21
CA GLY A 281 -19.03 -23.45 2.29
C GLY A 281 -19.65 -24.27 1.15
N PRO A 282 -20.93 -24.68 1.24
CA PRO A 282 -21.60 -25.51 0.23
C PRO A 282 -21.62 -24.96 -1.20
N LYS A 283 -21.43 -23.66 -1.39
CA LYS A 283 -21.27 -22.98 -2.69
C LYS A 283 -19.82 -22.56 -2.98
N SER A 284 -18.87 -22.96 -2.15
CA SER A 284 -17.46 -22.77 -2.48
C SER A 284 -17.14 -23.51 -3.77
N GLN A 285 -16.09 -23.08 -4.46
CA GLN A 285 -15.46 -23.97 -5.43
C GLN A 285 -15.20 -25.29 -4.69
N ASP A 286 -15.83 -26.38 -5.14
CA ASP A 286 -15.81 -27.69 -4.45
C ASP A 286 -14.37 -28.19 -4.23
N PHE A 287 -13.43 -27.65 -5.00
CA PHE A 287 -12.01 -27.97 -4.98
C PHE A 287 -11.19 -26.66 -4.93
N VAL A 288 -10.10 -26.65 -4.19
CA VAL A 288 -9.07 -25.58 -4.12
C VAL A 288 -8.09 -25.69 -5.28
N GLU A 289 -7.73 -26.90 -5.68
CA GLU A 289 -6.75 -27.12 -6.74
C GLU A 289 -7.37 -26.89 -8.14
N PRO A 290 -6.82 -25.97 -8.97
CA PRO A 290 -7.36 -25.67 -10.30
C PRO A 290 -7.46 -26.89 -11.24
N LYS A 291 -6.53 -27.84 -11.11
CA LYS A 291 -6.53 -29.08 -11.89
C LYS A 291 -7.75 -29.95 -11.56
N VAL A 292 -8.06 -30.09 -10.27
CA VAL A 292 -9.20 -30.88 -9.78
C VAL A 292 -10.52 -30.19 -10.14
N GLN A 293 -10.58 -28.86 -10.05
CA GLN A 293 -11.71 -28.07 -10.56
C GLN A 293 -11.94 -28.31 -12.06
N GLY A 294 -10.86 -28.38 -12.85
CA GLY A 294 -10.91 -28.69 -14.27
C GLY A 294 -11.53 -30.06 -14.54
N LEU A 295 -11.05 -31.10 -13.84
CA LEU A 295 -11.59 -32.46 -13.93
C LEU A 295 -13.06 -32.52 -13.52
N TRP A 296 -13.44 -31.82 -12.45
CA TRP A 296 -14.84 -31.75 -12.03
C TRP A 296 -15.74 -31.07 -13.06
N ARG A 297 -15.26 -30.02 -13.73
CA ARG A 297 -16.02 -29.36 -14.80
C ARG A 297 -16.21 -30.27 -16.02
N VAL A 298 -15.18 -31.03 -16.39
CA VAL A 298 -15.29 -32.04 -17.45
C VAL A 298 -16.28 -33.12 -17.04
N ALA A 299 -16.22 -33.58 -15.78
CA ALA A 299 -17.17 -34.56 -15.25
C ALA A 299 -18.62 -34.05 -15.25
N LEU A 300 -18.87 -32.78 -14.92
CA LEU A 300 -20.21 -32.19 -15.00
C LEU A 300 -20.70 -32.01 -16.45
N ALA A 301 -19.79 -31.87 -17.41
CA ALA A 301 -20.12 -31.77 -18.82
C ALA A 301 -20.38 -33.15 -19.46
N SER A 302 -19.84 -34.23 -18.90
CA SER A 302 -20.16 -35.60 -19.28
C SER A 302 -21.46 -36.09 -18.63
N GLU A 303 -22.17 -37.01 -19.29
CA GLU A 303 -23.46 -37.53 -18.86
C GLU A 303 -23.35 -38.59 -17.74
N PHE A 304 -22.78 -38.22 -16.59
CA PHE A 304 -22.76 -39.09 -15.41
C PHE A 304 -24.12 -39.10 -14.69
N SER A 305 -24.46 -40.24 -14.09
CA SER A 305 -25.58 -40.31 -13.15
C SER A 305 -25.26 -39.58 -11.84
N ALA A 306 -26.29 -39.20 -11.08
CA ALA A 306 -26.12 -38.50 -9.81
C ALA A 306 -25.29 -39.29 -8.79
N ASP A 307 -25.45 -40.61 -8.75
CA ASP A 307 -24.69 -41.50 -7.85
C ASP A 307 -23.23 -41.65 -8.29
N GLU A 308 -22.96 -41.71 -9.59
CA GLU A 308 -21.60 -41.73 -10.13
C GLU A 308 -20.87 -40.41 -9.90
N LEU A 309 -21.55 -39.27 -10.07
CA LEU A 309 -21.01 -37.96 -9.73
C LEU A 309 -20.67 -37.85 -8.25
N ALA A 310 -21.50 -38.41 -7.37
CA ALA A 310 -21.21 -38.44 -5.93
C ALA A 310 -19.97 -39.30 -5.62
N SER A 311 -19.85 -40.49 -6.21
CA SER A 311 -18.65 -41.34 -6.09
C SER A 311 -17.41 -40.61 -6.61
N LEU A 312 -17.50 -39.99 -7.78
CA LEU A 312 -16.40 -39.27 -8.40
C LEU A 312 -15.99 -38.03 -7.60
N LYS A 313 -16.95 -37.32 -7.00
CA LYS A 313 -16.69 -36.18 -6.12
C LYS A 313 -15.87 -36.62 -4.89
N VAL A 314 -16.19 -37.76 -4.29
CA VAL A 314 -15.43 -38.31 -3.16
C VAL A 314 -14.00 -38.69 -3.59
N GLU A 315 -13.83 -39.30 -4.77
CA GLU A 315 -12.51 -39.64 -5.31
C GLU A 315 -11.66 -38.40 -5.62
N LEU A 316 -12.25 -37.37 -6.23
CA LEU A 316 -11.59 -36.08 -6.48
C LEU A 316 -11.18 -35.39 -5.18
N LEU A 317 -12.01 -35.44 -4.13
CA LEU A 317 -11.65 -34.91 -2.81
C LEU A 317 -10.49 -35.69 -2.17
N HIS A 318 -10.45 -37.02 -2.32
CA HIS A 318 -9.32 -37.83 -1.86
C HIS A 318 -8.03 -37.50 -2.63
N TYR A 319 -8.13 -37.35 -3.95
CA TYR A 319 -7.01 -36.94 -4.80
C TYR A 319 -6.48 -35.56 -4.39
N GLU A 320 -7.36 -34.58 -4.21
CA GLU A 320 -7.01 -33.23 -3.73
C GLU A 320 -6.34 -33.26 -2.35
N SER A 321 -6.91 -33.98 -1.39
CA SER A 321 -6.34 -34.12 -0.05
C SER A 321 -4.91 -34.68 -0.11
N ARG A 322 -4.68 -35.67 -0.98
CA ARG A 322 -3.37 -36.26 -1.17
C ARG A 322 -2.38 -35.30 -1.84
N LEU A 323 -2.85 -34.54 -2.81
CA LEU A 323 -2.08 -33.53 -3.53
C LEU A 323 -1.65 -32.39 -2.58
N LEU A 324 -2.56 -31.88 -1.76
CA LEU A 324 -2.27 -30.87 -0.74
C LEU A 324 -1.26 -31.37 0.29
N LYS A 325 -1.39 -32.63 0.74
CA LYS A 325 -0.41 -33.26 1.63
C LYS A 325 0.96 -33.39 0.97
N LEU A 326 1.02 -33.74 -0.32
CA LEU A 326 2.26 -33.79 -1.09
C LEU A 326 2.93 -32.41 -1.18
N ARG A 327 2.16 -31.37 -1.50
CA ARG A 327 2.65 -29.99 -1.53
C ARG A 327 3.19 -29.54 -0.17
N HIS A 328 2.51 -29.90 0.93
CA HIS A 328 3.00 -29.63 2.27
C HIS A 328 4.34 -30.31 2.55
N MET A 329 4.49 -31.60 2.21
CA MET A 329 5.76 -32.32 2.37
C MET A 329 6.89 -31.68 1.54
N HIS A 330 6.61 -31.22 0.32
CA HIS A 330 7.59 -30.47 -0.48
C HIS A 330 8.00 -29.14 0.18
N ALA A 331 7.04 -28.40 0.73
CA ALA A 331 7.32 -27.14 1.43
C ALA A 331 8.13 -27.36 2.71
N GLU A 332 7.79 -28.38 3.51
CA GLU A 332 8.56 -28.75 4.71
C GLU A 332 9.99 -29.17 4.36
N HIS A 333 10.16 -29.97 3.31
CA HIS A 333 11.49 -30.37 2.83
C HIS A 333 12.32 -29.16 2.39
N ALA A 334 11.75 -28.24 1.61
CA ALA A 334 12.43 -27.02 1.18
C ALA A 334 12.85 -26.13 2.36
N LEU A 335 11.95 -25.90 3.31
CA LEU A 335 12.24 -25.11 4.52
C LEU A 335 13.30 -25.79 5.40
N SER A 336 13.26 -27.12 5.51
CA SER A 336 14.25 -27.89 6.26
C SER A 336 15.63 -27.76 5.60
N LEU A 337 15.70 -27.84 4.27
CA LEU A 337 16.93 -27.75 3.50
C LEU A 337 17.55 -26.34 3.58
N GLU A 338 16.72 -25.30 3.58
CA GLU A 338 17.18 -23.92 3.80
C GLU A 338 17.73 -23.69 5.21
N LYS A 339 17.04 -24.21 6.24
CA LYS A 339 17.49 -24.12 7.64
C LYS A 339 18.83 -24.84 7.88
N HIS A 340 19.08 -25.93 7.16
CA HIS A 340 20.28 -26.74 7.32
C HIS A 340 21.29 -26.56 6.17
N LYS A 341 21.17 -25.49 5.38
CA LYS A 341 22.05 -25.21 4.23
C LYS A 341 23.53 -25.10 4.59
N HIS A 342 23.84 -24.70 5.83
CA HIS A 342 25.21 -24.55 6.34
C HIS A 342 25.66 -25.69 7.27
N SER A 343 24.88 -26.78 7.37
CA SER A 343 25.18 -27.89 8.28
C SER A 343 24.82 -29.24 7.66
N ASP A 344 25.82 -30.09 7.44
CA ASP A 344 25.63 -31.45 6.92
C ASP A 344 25.01 -32.43 7.93
N ALA A 345 24.76 -31.98 9.17
CA ALA A 345 24.33 -32.83 10.28
C ALA A 345 22.96 -33.52 10.08
N LYS A 346 22.18 -33.14 9.05
CA LYS A 346 20.85 -33.72 8.77
C LYS A 346 20.68 -34.31 7.37
N ALA A 347 21.78 -34.54 6.63
CA ALA A 347 21.73 -35.06 5.26
C ALA A 347 20.88 -36.34 5.11
N ASP A 348 21.02 -37.29 6.05
CA ASP A 348 20.24 -38.54 6.03
C ASP A 348 18.74 -38.31 6.24
N THR A 349 18.36 -37.35 7.09
CA THR A 349 16.95 -37.01 7.32
C THR A 349 16.33 -36.37 6.07
N HIS A 350 17.08 -35.51 5.36
CA HIS A 350 16.64 -34.96 4.09
C HIS A 350 16.46 -36.04 3.03
N LYS A 351 17.40 -36.99 2.93
CA LYS A 351 17.31 -38.11 2.00
C LYS A 351 16.08 -38.98 2.26
N MET A 352 15.79 -39.31 3.53
CA MET A 352 14.58 -40.05 3.91
C MET A 352 13.30 -39.29 3.55
N MET A 353 13.30 -37.97 3.76
CA MET A 353 12.17 -37.11 3.40
C MET A 353 11.95 -37.05 1.89
N GLU A 354 13.03 -36.95 1.10
CA GLU A 354 12.99 -36.97 -0.36
C GLU A 354 12.46 -38.32 -0.89
N GLU A 355 12.89 -39.44 -0.33
CA GLU A 355 12.36 -40.76 -0.69
C GLU A 355 10.88 -40.91 -0.35
N ASN A 356 10.44 -40.39 0.79
CA ASN A 356 9.02 -40.36 1.14
C ASN A 356 8.25 -39.52 0.13
N ILE A 357 8.71 -38.30 -0.16
CA ILE A 357 8.10 -37.43 -1.19
C ILE A 357 7.96 -38.19 -2.52
N LYS A 358 9.03 -38.84 -3.03
CA LYS A 358 8.98 -39.64 -4.26
C LYS A 358 7.92 -40.74 -4.22
N LYS A 359 7.79 -41.44 -3.10
CA LYS A 359 6.75 -42.48 -2.92
C LYS A 359 5.35 -41.87 -2.94
N GLN A 360 5.18 -40.68 -2.36
CA GLN A 360 3.89 -39.99 -2.31
C GLN A 360 3.51 -39.39 -3.67
N THR A 361 4.47 -38.82 -4.40
CA THR A 361 4.30 -38.35 -5.79
C THR A 361 3.76 -39.47 -6.66
N ARG A 362 4.40 -40.65 -6.67
CA ARG A 362 3.93 -41.80 -7.45
C ARG A 362 2.52 -42.25 -7.09
N LYS A 363 2.13 -42.16 -5.81
CA LYS A 363 0.77 -42.51 -5.37
C LYS A 363 -0.27 -41.48 -5.86
N VAL A 364 0.09 -40.20 -5.81
CA VAL A 364 -0.75 -39.11 -6.33
C VAL A 364 -0.92 -39.23 -7.84
N GLU A 365 0.16 -39.51 -8.58
CA GLU A 365 0.12 -39.72 -10.04
C GLU A 365 -0.78 -40.89 -10.41
N LYS A 366 -0.69 -42.02 -9.71
CA LYS A 366 -1.58 -43.17 -9.95
C LYS A 366 -3.06 -42.83 -9.73
N LEU A 367 -3.37 -42.12 -8.65
CA LEU A 367 -4.74 -41.65 -8.37
C LEU A 367 -5.21 -40.66 -9.45
N GLN A 368 -4.33 -39.76 -9.90
CA GLN A 368 -4.64 -38.83 -10.98
C GLN A 368 -5.02 -39.59 -12.25
N GLU A 369 -4.20 -40.56 -12.67
CA GLU A 369 -4.47 -41.33 -13.87
C GLU A 369 -5.76 -42.17 -13.76
N GLU A 370 -6.06 -42.70 -12.58
CA GLU A 370 -7.30 -43.47 -12.34
C GLU A 370 -8.54 -42.57 -12.48
N VAL A 371 -8.51 -41.39 -11.85
CA VAL A 371 -9.59 -40.40 -11.94
C VAL A 371 -9.74 -39.85 -13.36
N GLU A 372 -8.64 -39.51 -14.02
CA GLU A 372 -8.65 -39.05 -15.41
C GLU A 372 -9.20 -40.14 -16.34
N ARG A 373 -8.75 -41.39 -16.21
CA ARG A 373 -9.26 -42.51 -17.00
C ARG A 373 -10.77 -42.70 -16.81
N ARG A 374 -11.27 -42.58 -15.58
CA ARG A 374 -12.71 -42.73 -15.29
C ARG A 374 -13.54 -41.60 -15.92
N ILE A 375 -13.07 -40.36 -15.84
CA ILE A 375 -13.74 -39.19 -16.40
C ILE A 375 -13.73 -39.26 -17.93
N PHE A 376 -12.56 -39.46 -18.55
CA PHE A 376 -12.44 -39.42 -20.00
C PHE A 376 -13.12 -40.61 -20.69
N LYS A 377 -13.08 -41.80 -20.09
CA LYS A 377 -13.80 -42.97 -20.63
C LYS A 377 -15.31 -42.73 -20.72
N HIS A 378 -15.90 -41.99 -19.79
CA HIS A 378 -17.32 -41.62 -19.84
C HIS A 378 -17.60 -40.45 -20.79
N SER A 379 -16.62 -39.59 -21.08
CA SER A 379 -16.78 -38.51 -22.06
C SER A 379 -16.64 -38.97 -23.52
N GLU A 380 -16.04 -40.14 -23.75
CA GLU A 380 -15.86 -40.75 -25.08
C GLU A 380 -17.01 -41.70 -25.47
N LEU A 381 -17.88 -42.05 -24.52
CA LEU A 381 -19.12 -42.79 -24.72
C LEU A 381 -20.28 -41.80 -24.90
#